data_AF-A0A517PVV9-F1
#
_entry.id   AF-A0A517PVV9-F1
#
_cell.length_a   1.000
_cell.length_b   1.000
_cell.length_c   1.000
_cell.angle_alpha   90.00
_cell.angle_beta   90.00
_cell.angle_gamma   90.00
#
_symmetry.space_group_name_H-M   'P 1'
#
loop_
_entity.id
_entity.type
_entity.pdbx_description
1 polymer ?
#
loop_
_entity_poly.entity_id
_entity_poly.type
_entity_poly.pdbx_seq_one_letter_code
_entity_poly.pdbx_strand_id
1 'polypeptide(L)'
;MHEENNKTTESPPSQWWLAKNGMAEGPLSHQQIRDALQSSKISSADFAYSSDSKEWKPLSAWSDFVSGSEEATLQSPPAPPVESCPIEPLITNPRLPAMANWICIYTLQISPWLWCFYVVSQMTYGTVLDEKDPLMGLEAFAMFVSMLVSLGVTISLFIGGARLRALSRSGPNIIILSIVIATAVHLLLSLWGIGIIAMADQSNFASKTVAVELINYFEVIVELCEWAFLLTTLFWLRRNAQFLPLS
;
A
#
# COMPACT_ATOMS: atom_id res chain seq x y z
N MET A 1 -2.75 -51.35 -18.65
CA MET A 1 -4.16 -50.93 -18.67
C MET A 1 -4.42 -50.20 -17.38
N HIS A 2 -4.81 -48.92 -17.49
CA HIS A 2 -4.98 -47.99 -16.38
C HIS A 2 -6.22 -48.32 -15.56
N GLU A 3 -6.07 -48.47 -14.23
CA GLU A 3 -7.17 -48.34 -13.28
C GLU A 3 -7.26 -46.88 -12.83
N GLU A 4 -8.42 -46.29 -13.09
CA GLU A 4 -8.78 -44.93 -12.70
C GLU A 4 -8.94 -44.83 -11.18
N ASN A 5 -8.07 -44.02 -10.57
CA ASN A 5 -8.17 -43.65 -9.17
C ASN A 5 -9.31 -42.62 -9.02
N ASN A 6 -10.48 -43.10 -8.59
CA ASN A 6 -11.62 -42.26 -8.23
C ASN A 6 -11.23 -41.34 -7.07
N LYS A 7 -10.83 -40.12 -7.41
CA LYS A 7 -10.51 -39.07 -6.46
C LYS A 7 -11.82 -38.54 -5.90
N THR A 8 -12.30 -39.14 -4.81
CA THR A 8 -13.35 -38.59 -3.96
C THR A 8 -12.94 -37.17 -3.59
N THR A 9 -13.63 -36.20 -4.16
CA THR A 9 -13.41 -34.79 -3.85
C THR A 9 -14.05 -34.57 -2.49
N GLU A 10 -13.28 -34.76 -1.42
CA GLU A 10 -13.69 -34.35 -0.07
C GLU A 10 -13.97 -32.85 -0.13
N SER A 11 -15.25 -32.51 -0.09
CA SER A 11 -15.67 -31.12 0.11
C SER A 11 -15.12 -30.66 1.48
N PRO A 12 -14.63 -29.42 1.59
CA PRO A 12 -14.17 -28.90 2.87
C PRO A 12 -15.27 -29.09 3.93
N PRO A 13 -14.91 -29.36 5.20
CA PRO A 13 -15.90 -29.62 6.24
C PRO A 13 -16.86 -28.44 6.37
N SER A 14 -18.15 -28.71 6.23
CA SER A 14 -19.23 -27.71 6.29
C SER A 14 -19.09 -26.88 7.56
N GLN A 15 -18.96 -25.55 7.39
CA GLN A 15 -18.86 -24.59 8.48
C GLN A 15 -20.25 -24.02 8.77
N TRP A 16 -20.56 -23.89 10.06
CA TRP A 16 -21.87 -23.43 10.51
C TRP A 16 -21.76 -22.19 11.38
N TRP A 17 -22.75 -21.31 11.31
CA TRP A 17 -22.87 -20.14 12.18
C TRP A 17 -24.26 -20.10 12.82
N LEU A 18 -24.34 -19.67 14.07
CA LEU A 18 -25.60 -19.54 14.81
C LEU A 18 -25.96 -18.06 15.02
N ALA A 19 -27.22 -17.71 14.86
CA ALA A 19 -27.72 -16.38 15.17
C ALA A 19 -27.99 -16.28 16.67
N LYS A 20 -27.23 -15.46 17.38
CA LYS A 20 -27.41 -15.21 18.81
C LYS A 20 -27.37 -13.72 19.09
N ASN A 21 -28.42 -13.19 19.72
CA ASN A 21 -28.54 -11.76 20.04
C ASN A 21 -28.30 -10.83 18.84
N GLY A 22 -28.72 -11.24 17.64
CA GLY A 22 -28.53 -10.46 16.41
C GLY A 22 -27.12 -10.52 15.80
N MET A 23 -26.21 -11.37 16.30
CA MET A 23 -24.88 -11.60 15.72
C MET A 23 -24.71 -13.06 15.30
N ALA A 24 -23.86 -13.31 14.30
CA ALA A 24 -23.47 -14.66 13.87
C ALA A 24 -22.31 -15.17 14.74
N GLU A 25 -22.53 -16.24 15.50
CA GLU A 25 -21.53 -16.94 16.31
C GLU A 25 -21.00 -18.15 15.53
N GLY A 26 -19.71 -18.15 15.20
CA GLY A 26 -19.05 -19.24 14.44
C GLY A 26 -17.67 -18.85 13.90
N PRO A 27 -17.02 -19.70 13.07
CA PRO A 27 -17.54 -20.97 12.56
C PRO A 27 -17.56 -22.08 13.62
N LEU A 28 -18.66 -22.82 13.68
CA LEU A 28 -18.89 -23.99 14.53
C LEU A 28 -18.92 -25.25 13.66
N SER A 29 -18.47 -26.36 14.25
CA SER A 29 -18.62 -27.68 13.63
C SER A 29 -20.05 -28.22 13.84
N HIS A 30 -20.46 -29.13 12.95
CA HIS A 30 -21.73 -29.82 13.07
C HIS A 30 -21.90 -30.48 14.46
N GLN A 31 -20.85 -31.10 14.99
CA GLN A 31 -20.88 -31.74 16.31
C GLN A 31 -21.12 -30.72 17.45
N GLN A 32 -20.48 -29.55 17.39
CA GLN A 32 -20.68 -28.49 18.39
C GLN A 32 -22.13 -27.99 18.42
N ILE A 33 -22.80 -27.95 17.27
CA ILE A 33 -24.22 -27.59 17.18
C ILE A 33 -25.11 -28.68 17.77
N ARG A 34 -24.83 -29.96 17.50
CA ARG A 34 -25.58 -31.08 18.12
C ARG A 34 -25.42 -31.09 19.63
N ASP A 35 -24.19 -30.93 20.13
CA ASP A 35 -23.92 -30.93 21.57
C ASP A 35 -24.60 -29.73 22.25
N ALA A 36 -24.65 -28.58 21.58
CA ALA A 36 -25.35 -27.40 22.07
C ALA A 36 -26.89 -27.57 22.07
N LEU A 37 -27.46 -28.24 21.07
CA LEU A 37 -28.88 -28.61 21.03
C LEU A 37 -29.23 -29.60 22.16
N GLN A 38 -28.41 -30.63 22.35
CA GLN A 38 -28.62 -31.64 23.40
C GLN A 38 -28.47 -31.08 24.81
N SER A 39 -27.61 -30.08 25.00
CA SER A 39 -27.43 -29.39 26.28
C SER A 39 -28.44 -28.26 26.52
N SER A 40 -29.43 -28.09 25.64
CA SER A 40 -30.42 -27.00 25.68
C SER A 40 -29.80 -25.59 25.71
N LYS A 41 -28.55 -25.46 25.27
CA LYS A 41 -27.81 -24.19 25.19
C LYS A 41 -28.27 -23.35 23.99
N ILE A 42 -28.78 -24.02 22.96
CA ILE A 42 -29.41 -23.45 21.77
C ILE A 42 -30.71 -24.21 21.49
N SER A 43 -31.68 -23.53 20.88
CA SER A 43 -33.01 -24.05 20.58
C SER A 43 -33.10 -24.52 19.12
N SER A 44 -34.02 -25.44 18.83
CA SER A 44 -34.35 -25.83 17.46
C SER A 44 -34.94 -24.67 16.63
N ALA A 45 -35.46 -23.64 17.29
CA ALA A 45 -35.93 -22.41 16.66
C ALA A 45 -34.79 -21.42 16.32
N ASP A 46 -33.58 -21.63 16.84
CA ASP A 46 -32.44 -20.74 16.57
C ASP A 46 -32.01 -20.86 15.11
N PHE A 47 -31.70 -19.73 14.49
CA PHE A 47 -31.27 -19.70 13.10
C PHE A 47 -29.81 -20.13 12.98
N ALA A 48 -29.55 -21.00 12.02
CA ALA A 48 -28.22 -21.42 11.61
C ALA A 48 -27.98 -21.07 10.14
N TYR A 49 -26.74 -20.79 9.80
CA TYR A 49 -26.24 -20.61 8.45
C TYR A 49 -25.23 -21.70 8.15
N SER A 50 -25.39 -22.39 7.02
CA SER A 50 -24.43 -23.37 6.51
C SER A 50 -23.64 -22.77 5.35
N SER A 51 -22.33 -23.00 5.33
CA SER A 51 -21.47 -22.68 4.19
C SER A 51 -21.93 -23.32 2.88
N ASP A 52 -22.65 -24.44 2.97
CA ASP A 52 -22.95 -25.29 1.81
C ASP A 52 -24.21 -24.81 1.08
N SER A 53 -25.24 -24.41 1.80
CA SER A 53 -26.49 -23.89 1.22
C SER A 53 -26.60 -22.37 1.21
N LYS A 54 -25.67 -21.68 1.89
CA LYS A 54 -25.56 -20.21 1.91
C LYS A 54 -26.85 -19.49 2.31
N GLU A 55 -27.62 -20.07 3.22
CA GLU A 55 -28.92 -19.56 3.65
C GLU A 55 -29.08 -19.67 5.18
N TRP A 56 -29.78 -18.69 5.75
CA TRP A 56 -30.21 -18.74 7.15
C TRP A 56 -31.53 -19.48 7.25
N LYS A 57 -31.53 -20.57 8.03
CA LYS A 57 -32.74 -21.34 8.34
C LYS A 57 -32.73 -21.74 9.82
N PRO A 58 -33.90 -21.84 10.47
CA PRO A 58 -33.98 -22.37 11.82
C PRO A 58 -33.41 -23.78 11.86
N LEU A 59 -32.75 -24.17 12.96
CA LEU A 59 -32.14 -25.50 13.14
C LEU A 59 -33.13 -26.63 12.85
N SER A 60 -34.42 -26.43 13.16
CA SER A 60 -35.52 -27.35 12.86
C SER A 60 -35.79 -27.58 11.36
N ALA A 61 -35.39 -26.66 10.48
CA ALA A 61 -35.58 -26.77 9.03
C ALA A 61 -34.41 -27.49 8.33
N TRP A 62 -33.35 -27.83 9.06
CA TRP A 62 -32.25 -28.63 8.55
C TRP A 62 -32.51 -30.10 8.85
N SER A 63 -32.52 -30.93 7.81
CA SER A 63 -32.67 -32.40 7.93
C SER A 63 -31.72 -33.02 8.96
N ASP A 64 -30.57 -32.38 9.14
CA ASP A 64 -29.44 -32.84 9.94
C ASP A 64 -29.66 -32.69 11.46
N PHE A 65 -30.64 -31.88 11.87
CA PHE A 65 -30.88 -31.52 13.29
C PHE A 65 -32.33 -31.77 13.76
N VAL A 66 -33.18 -32.40 12.94
CA VAL A 66 -34.58 -32.67 13.30
C VAL A 66 -34.66 -33.73 14.41
N SER A 67 -34.93 -33.29 15.63
CA SER A 67 -35.45 -34.12 16.72
C SER A 67 -36.25 -33.25 17.70
N GLY A 68 -37.57 -33.41 17.69
CA GLY A 68 -38.48 -32.84 18.69
C GLY A 68 -39.02 -31.45 18.37
N SER A 69 -40.32 -31.40 18.11
CA SER A 69 -41.12 -30.20 17.82
C SER A 69 -41.39 -29.40 19.10
N GLU A 70 -40.91 -28.16 19.17
CA GLU A 70 -41.48 -27.12 20.04
C GLU A 70 -41.62 -25.80 19.25
N GLU A 71 -42.75 -25.15 19.48
CA GLU A 71 -43.35 -24.11 18.64
C GLU A 71 -42.90 -22.70 19.08
N ALA A 72 -42.70 -21.83 18.10
CA ALA A 72 -41.73 -20.73 18.10
C ALA A 72 -42.19 -19.37 18.68
N THR A 73 -41.23 -18.60 19.20
CA THR A 73 -41.24 -17.13 19.17
C THR A 73 -40.24 -16.64 18.12
N LEU A 74 -40.74 -16.03 17.04
CA LEU A 74 -39.95 -15.56 15.89
C LEU A 74 -39.07 -14.35 16.26
N GLN A 75 -37.76 -14.55 16.39
CA GLN A 75 -36.78 -13.46 16.27
C GLN A 75 -36.42 -13.26 14.79
N SER A 76 -36.37 -12.00 14.36
CA SER A 76 -36.03 -11.64 12.98
C SER A 76 -34.56 -12.01 12.68
N PRO A 77 -34.26 -12.62 11.52
CA PRO A 77 -32.91 -13.06 11.19
C PRO A 77 -31.96 -11.86 11.08
N PRO A 78 -30.77 -11.90 11.70
CA PRO A 78 -29.74 -10.90 11.48
C PRO A 78 -29.22 -10.95 10.05
N ALA A 79 -28.74 -9.81 9.55
CA ALA A 79 -28.12 -9.72 8.24
C ALA A 79 -26.97 -10.74 8.10
N PRO A 80 -26.77 -11.34 6.91
CA PRO A 80 -25.69 -12.29 6.70
C PRO A 80 -24.35 -11.66 7.13
N PRO A 81 -23.45 -12.43 7.76
CA PRO A 81 -22.09 -11.96 7.96
C PRO A 81 -21.56 -11.63 6.57
N VAL A 82 -21.30 -10.34 6.36
CA VAL A 82 -20.57 -9.89 5.18
C VAL A 82 -19.25 -10.65 5.26
N GLU A 83 -19.02 -11.58 4.32
CA GLU A 83 -17.68 -12.02 4.01
C GLU A 83 -16.91 -10.74 3.70
N SER A 84 -16.25 -10.18 4.71
CA SER A 84 -15.23 -9.18 4.53
C SER A 84 -14.12 -9.92 3.81
N CYS A 85 -14.25 -9.99 2.48
CA CYS A 85 -13.14 -10.25 1.59
C CYS A 85 -12.00 -9.41 2.17
N PRO A 86 -10.88 -10.00 2.64
CA PRO A 86 -9.77 -9.21 3.08
C PRO A 86 -9.35 -8.44 1.84
N ILE A 87 -9.77 -7.18 1.75
CA ILE A 87 -9.23 -6.26 0.75
C ILE A 87 -7.81 -6.08 1.24
N GLU A 88 -6.93 -6.97 0.78
CA GLU A 88 -5.54 -6.92 1.11
C GLU A 88 -5.06 -5.55 0.64
N PRO A 89 -4.67 -4.66 1.58
CA PRO A 89 -4.48 -3.28 1.22
C PRO A 89 -3.36 -3.23 0.18
N LEU A 90 -3.67 -2.65 -0.99
CA LEU A 90 -2.82 -2.72 -2.19
C LEU A 90 -1.44 -2.08 -1.98
N ILE A 91 -1.28 -1.25 -0.95
CA ILE A 91 -0.10 -0.41 -0.73
C ILE A 91 0.50 -0.58 0.67
N THR A 92 -0.31 -0.93 1.68
CA THR A 92 0.15 -1.08 3.07
C THR A 92 0.30 -2.55 3.47
N ASN A 93 0.91 -2.79 4.62
CA ASN A 93 0.95 -4.09 5.28
C ASN A 93 0.51 -3.92 6.74
N PRO A 94 -0.54 -4.60 7.21
CA PRO A 94 -1.06 -4.43 8.57
C PRO A 94 -0.07 -4.86 9.67
N ARG A 95 0.97 -5.65 9.31
CA ARG A 95 2.03 -6.05 10.25
C ARG A 95 3.09 -4.97 10.44
N LEU A 96 3.12 -3.96 9.58
CA LEU A 96 4.04 -2.84 9.68
C LEU A 96 3.46 -1.75 10.59
N PRO A 97 4.29 -1.05 11.38
CA PRO A 97 3.86 0.13 12.11
C PRO A 97 3.41 1.24 11.15
N ALA A 98 2.57 2.15 11.64
CA ALA A 98 1.97 3.22 10.82
C ALA A 98 3.01 3.99 9.99
N MET A 99 4.15 4.35 10.57
CA MET A 99 5.20 5.07 9.84
C MET A 99 5.83 4.25 8.70
N ALA A 100 6.03 2.95 8.88
CA ALA A 100 6.51 2.09 7.79
C ALA A 100 5.47 1.97 6.67
N ASN A 101 4.17 1.96 7.00
CA ASN A 101 3.11 2.02 6.01
C ASN A 101 3.09 3.35 5.25
N TRP A 102 3.33 4.49 5.92
CA TRP A 102 3.51 5.78 5.24
C TRP A 102 4.71 5.79 4.29
N ILE A 103 5.82 5.18 4.69
CA ILE A 103 7.00 5.02 3.83
C ILE A 103 6.66 4.16 2.60
N CYS A 104 5.91 3.06 2.75
CA CYS A 104 5.43 2.26 1.62
C CYS A 104 4.51 3.06 0.69
N ILE A 105 3.55 3.82 1.22
CA ILE A 105 2.67 4.69 0.42
C ILE A 105 3.49 5.71 -0.38
N TYR A 106 4.44 6.35 0.29
CA TYR A 106 5.30 7.33 -0.35
C TYR A 106 6.11 6.72 -1.50
N THR A 107 6.83 5.63 -1.22
CA THR A 107 7.73 4.99 -2.19
C THR A 107 7.02 4.31 -3.36
N LEU A 108 5.83 3.74 -3.14
CA LEU A 108 5.09 2.99 -4.16
C LEU A 108 4.17 3.87 -5.00
N GLN A 109 3.60 4.93 -4.40
CA GLN A 109 2.62 5.78 -5.07
C GLN A 109 3.14 7.20 -5.27
N ILE A 110 3.50 7.90 -4.19
CA ILE A 110 3.78 9.34 -4.24
C ILE A 110 5.03 9.65 -5.06
N SER A 111 6.14 8.93 -4.81
CA SER A 111 7.43 9.17 -5.45
C SER A 111 7.39 9.04 -6.98
N PRO A 112 6.76 8.01 -7.59
CA PRO A 112 6.56 7.97 -9.04
C PRO A 112 5.79 9.18 -9.62
N TRP A 113 4.74 9.64 -8.93
CA TRP A 113 3.97 10.81 -9.37
C TRP A 113 4.77 12.11 -9.22
N LEU A 114 5.54 12.24 -8.14
CA LEU A 114 6.44 13.38 -7.95
C LEU A 114 7.51 13.42 -9.04
N TRP A 115 8.12 12.29 -9.39
CA TRP A 115 9.06 12.24 -10.50
C TRP A 115 8.44 12.70 -11.82
N CYS A 116 7.24 12.23 -12.16
CA CYS A 116 6.52 12.71 -13.34
C CYS A 116 6.27 14.23 -13.29
N PHE A 117 5.85 14.74 -12.12
CA PHE A 117 5.64 16.16 -11.91
C PHE A 117 6.93 16.97 -12.13
N TYR A 118 8.06 16.57 -11.53
CA TYR A 118 9.35 17.24 -11.71
C TYR A 118 9.85 17.19 -13.15
N VAL A 119 9.70 16.06 -13.85
CA VAL A 119 10.11 15.96 -15.26
C VAL A 119 9.29 16.91 -16.13
N VAL A 120 7.96 16.94 -15.95
CA VAL A 120 7.10 17.88 -16.69
C VAL A 120 7.42 19.32 -16.34
N SER A 121 7.68 19.61 -15.06
CA SER A 121 8.07 20.95 -14.61
C SER A 121 9.36 21.40 -15.27
N GLN A 122 10.43 20.58 -15.23
CA GLN A 122 11.70 20.89 -15.87
C GLN A 122 11.58 21.05 -17.38
N MET A 123 10.80 20.21 -18.06
CA MET A 123 10.55 20.36 -19.51
C MET A 123 9.80 21.66 -19.84
N THR A 124 8.93 22.12 -18.94
CA THR A 124 8.17 23.37 -19.11
C THR A 124 9.02 24.60 -18.78
N TYR A 125 9.84 24.51 -17.74
CA TYR A 125 10.75 25.56 -17.32
C TYR A 125 11.87 25.76 -18.33
N GLY A 126 12.38 24.67 -18.90
CA GLY A 126 13.51 24.67 -19.83
C GLY A 126 14.81 25.08 -19.14
N THR A 127 15.70 25.72 -19.87
CA THR A 127 17.03 26.11 -19.38
C THR A 127 17.01 27.50 -18.76
N VAL A 128 17.84 27.72 -17.76
CA VAL A 128 18.04 29.02 -17.11
C VAL A 128 18.80 29.97 -18.04
N LEU A 129 19.77 29.44 -18.79
CA LEU A 129 20.56 30.22 -19.74
C LEU A 129 19.84 30.41 -21.07
N ASP A 130 20.10 31.54 -21.71
CA ASP A 130 19.72 31.83 -23.09
C ASP A 130 20.37 30.82 -24.04
N GLU A 131 19.68 30.48 -25.12
CA GLU A 131 20.13 29.50 -26.12
C GLU A 131 21.51 29.86 -26.71
N LYS A 132 21.88 31.15 -26.70
CA LYS A 132 23.15 31.66 -27.23
C LYS A 132 24.31 31.58 -26.24
N ASP A 133 24.07 31.26 -24.97
CA ASP A 133 25.13 31.20 -23.96
C ASP A 133 26.05 29.99 -24.22
N PRO A 134 27.39 30.15 -24.16
CA PRO A 134 28.32 29.04 -24.38
C PRO A 134 28.17 27.89 -23.35
N LEU A 135 27.61 28.16 -22.17
CA LEU A 135 27.35 27.18 -21.11
C LEU A 135 25.99 26.48 -21.26
N MET A 136 25.15 26.89 -22.20
CA MET A 136 23.83 26.30 -22.44
C MET A 136 23.89 24.79 -22.67
N GLY A 137 24.87 24.31 -23.46
CA GLY A 137 25.04 22.87 -23.69
C GLY A 137 25.44 22.09 -22.43
N LEU A 138 26.20 22.73 -21.55
CA LEU A 138 26.60 22.16 -20.27
C LEU A 138 25.41 22.08 -19.30
N GLU A 139 24.56 23.11 -19.29
CA GLU A 139 23.33 23.13 -18.52
C GLU A 139 22.34 22.06 -19.02
N ALA A 140 22.10 21.97 -20.33
CA ALA A 140 21.22 20.93 -20.89
C ALA A 140 21.69 19.51 -20.54
N PHE A 141 23.00 19.27 -20.58
CA PHE A 141 23.58 18.01 -20.13
C PHE A 141 23.38 17.77 -18.63
N ALA A 142 23.51 18.82 -17.80
CA ALA A 142 23.21 18.79 -16.37
C ALA A 142 21.81 18.26 -16.08
N MET A 143 20.82 18.87 -16.73
CA MET A 143 19.41 18.54 -16.58
C MET A 143 19.15 17.10 -17.01
N PHE A 144 19.71 16.68 -18.15
CA PHE A 144 19.56 15.31 -18.61
C PHE A 144 20.13 14.28 -17.61
N VAL A 145 21.33 14.52 -17.09
CA VAL A 145 21.94 13.66 -16.06
C VAL A 145 21.09 13.66 -14.79
N SER A 146 20.60 14.82 -14.36
CA SER A 146 19.71 14.95 -13.19
C SER A 146 18.42 14.14 -13.36
N MET A 147 17.80 14.18 -14.53
CA MET A 147 16.60 13.37 -14.86
C MET A 147 16.89 11.87 -14.80
N LEU A 148 18.03 11.41 -15.32
CA LEU A 148 18.41 10.00 -15.25
C LEU A 148 18.67 9.54 -13.82
N VAL A 149 19.37 10.35 -13.02
CA VAL A 149 19.67 10.01 -11.63
C VAL A 149 18.39 10.01 -10.79
N SER A 150 17.52 11.01 -10.95
CA SER A 150 16.23 11.05 -10.24
C SER A 150 15.32 9.87 -10.61
N LEU A 151 15.31 9.43 -11.87
CA LEU A 151 14.62 8.20 -12.28
C LEU A 151 15.21 6.97 -11.58
N GLY A 152 16.54 6.85 -11.55
CA GLY A 152 17.22 5.73 -10.87
C GLY A 152 16.91 5.69 -9.37
N VAL A 153 16.87 6.85 -8.71
CA VAL A 153 16.46 6.99 -7.30
C VAL A 153 15.01 6.56 -7.12
N THR A 154 14.09 7.03 -7.97
CA THR A 154 12.66 6.71 -7.91
C THR A 154 12.41 5.21 -8.07
N ILE A 155 13.06 4.56 -9.04
CA ILE A 155 12.99 3.10 -9.23
C ILE A 155 13.54 2.37 -8.00
N SER A 156 14.66 2.84 -7.44
CA SER A 156 15.26 2.21 -6.27
C SER A 156 14.37 2.36 -5.02
N LEU A 157 13.76 3.53 -4.83
CA LEU A 157 12.76 3.78 -3.78
C LEU A 157 11.55 2.87 -3.95
N PHE A 158 11.02 2.74 -5.17
CA PHE A 158 9.91 1.84 -5.47
C PHE A 158 10.23 0.38 -5.12
N ILE A 159 11.40 -0.12 -5.55
CA ILE A 159 11.87 -1.48 -5.22
C ILE A 159 12.04 -1.64 -3.70
N GLY A 160 12.64 -0.65 -3.04
CA GLY A 160 12.82 -0.63 -1.59
C GLY A 160 11.48 -0.67 -0.83
N GLY A 161 10.51 0.11 -1.30
CA GLY A 161 9.13 0.17 -0.78
C GLY A 161 8.39 -1.15 -0.96
N ALA A 162 8.47 -1.75 -2.14
CA ALA A 162 7.86 -3.05 -2.44
C ALA A 162 8.46 -4.15 -1.55
N ARG A 163 9.78 -4.14 -1.38
CA ARG A 163 10.49 -5.08 -0.49
C ARG A 163 10.17 -4.86 0.98
N LEU A 164 10.07 -3.61 1.44
CA LEU A 164 9.65 -3.28 2.80
C LEU A 164 8.22 -3.77 3.07
N ARG A 165 7.30 -3.55 2.13
CA ARG A 165 5.91 -4.05 2.20
C ARG A 165 5.87 -5.57 2.27
N ALA A 166 6.73 -6.25 1.51
CA ALA A 166 6.89 -7.70 1.55
C ALA A 166 7.66 -8.20 2.80
N LEU A 167 7.90 -7.33 3.79
CA LEU A 167 8.64 -7.63 5.02
C LEU A 167 10.07 -8.13 4.77
N SER A 168 10.68 -7.79 3.64
CA SER A 168 12.06 -8.18 3.37
C SER A 168 13.05 -7.29 4.12
N ARG A 169 14.03 -7.92 4.76
CA ARG A 169 15.13 -7.20 5.46
C ARG A 169 15.93 -6.25 4.56
N SER A 170 15.93 -6.50 3.25
CA SER A 170 16.62 -5.66 2.27
C SER A 170 15.90 -4.34 1.97
N GLY A 171 14.59 -4.24 2.20
CA GLY A 171 13.77 -3.07 1.88
C GLY A 171 14.27 -1.78 2.53
N PRO A 172 14.37 -1.71 3.88
CA PRO A 172 14.89 -0.53 4.57
C PRO A 172 16.27 -0.09 4.10
N ASN A 173 17.18 -1.04 3.84
CA ASN A 173 18.54 -0.74 3.43
C ASN A 173 18.59 -0.10 2.04
N ILE A 174 17.77 -0.60 1.10
CA ILE A 174 17.63 0.01 -0.23
C ILE A 174 17.08 1.44 -0.09
N ILE A 175 16.00 1.63 0.66
CA ILE A 175 15.40 2.97 0.87
C ILE A 175 16.43 3.94 1.47
N ILE A 176 17.12 3.55 2.55
CA ILE A 176 18.14 4.39 3.19
C ILE A 176 19.25 4.76 2.20
N LEU A 177 19.77 3.78 1.46
CA LEU A 177 20.83 4.01 0.48
C LEU A 177 20.37 4.95 -0.63
N SER A 178 19.16 4.75 -1.16
CA SER A 178 18.58 5.63 -2.18
C SER A 178 18.43 7.07 -1.69
N ILE A 179 17.95 7.27 -0.46
CA ILE A 179 17.83 8.62 0.12
C ILE A 179 19.21 9.28 0.26
N VAL A 180 20.20 8.56 0.79
CA VAL A 180 21.56 9.11 0.97
C VAL A 180 22.20 9.48 -0.37
N ILE A 181 22.09 8.60 -1.37
CA ILE A 181 22.59 8.88 -2.72
C ILE A 181 21.86 10.08 -3.33
N ALA A 182 20.53 10.14 -3.20
CA ALA A 182 19.75 11.27 -3.69
C ALA A 182 20.21 12.59 -3.06
N THR A 183 20.36 12.64 -1.74
CA THR A 183 20.88 13.84 -1.04
C THR A 183 22.26 14.24 -1.53
N ALA A 184 23.18 13.28 -1.66
CA ALA A 184 24.52 13.58 -2.13
C ALA A 184 24.53 14.14 -3.55
N VAL A 185 23.73 13.57 -4.45
CA VAL A 185 23.63 14.03 -5.84
C VAL A 185 22.97 15.42 -5.91
N HIS A 186 21.87 15.65 -5.20
CA HIS A 186 21.20 16.96 -5.22
C HIS A 186 22.11 18.05 -4.65
N LEU A 187 22.86 17.78 -3.59
CA LEU A 187 23.86 18.72 -3.06
C LEU A 187 24.94 19.03 -4.10
N LEU A 188 25.46 18.01 -4.79
CA LEU A 188 26.48 18.20 -5.82
C LEU A 188 25.95 19.01 -7.00
N LEU A 189 24.75 18.70 -7.50
CA LEU A 189 24.10 19.44 -8.59
C LEU A 189 23.78 20.88 -8.19
N SER A 190 23.34 21.11 -6.94
CA SER A 190 23.07 22.45 -6.41
C SER A 190 24.34 23.30 -6.35
N LEU A 191 25.44 22.74 -5.81
CA LEU A 191 26.74 23.43 -5.77
C LEU A 191 27.23 23.76 -7.18
N TRP A 192 27.04 22.84 -8.12
CA TRP A 192 27.41 23.06 -9.50
C TRP A 192 26.56 24.13 -10.19
N GLY A 193 25.23 24.13 -9.98
CA GLY A 193 24.32 25.15 -10.49
C GLY A 193 24.68 26.54 -9.97
N ILE A 194 25.01 26.68 -8.67
CA ILE A 194 25.53 27.92 -8.10
C ILE A 194 26.82 28.37 -8.81
N GLY A 195 27.70 27.42 -9.13
CA GLY A 195 28.92 27.69 -9.88
C GLY A 195 28.65 28.23 -11.29
N ILE A 196 27.70 27.64 -12.03
CA ILE A 196 27.28 28.12 -13.36
C ILE A 196 26.71 29.53 -13.25
N ILE A 197 25.78 29.76 -12.32
CA ILE A 197 25.15 31.08 -12.11
C ILE A 197 26.19 32.14 -11.75
N ALA A 198 27.18 31.81 -10.91
CA ALA A 198 28.24 32.73 -10.53
C ALA A 198 29.19 33.09 -11.68
N MET A 199 29.28 32.24 -12.72
CA MET A 199 30.09 32.47 -13.92
C MET A 199 29.31 33.12 -15.06
N ALA A 200 27.98 33.07 -15.03
CA ALA A 200 27.12 33.62 -16.08
C ALA A 200 26.95 35.14 -15.94
N ASP A 201 26.91 35.84 -17.09
CA ASP A 201 26.56 37.26 -17.12
C ASP A 201 25.05 37.44 -16.96
N GLN A 202 24.62 38.52 -16.30
CA GLN A 202 23.19 38.80 -16.06
C GLN A 202 22.39 38.97 -17.35
N SER A 203 23.04 39.34 -18.46
CA SER A 203 22.39 39.44 -19.76
C SER A 203 22.02 38.08 -20.38
N ASN A 204 22.55 36.98 -19.85
CA ASN A 204 22.46 35.66 -20.47
C ASN A 204 21.37 34.78 -19.85
N PHE A 205 20.55 35.32 -18.94
CA PHE A 205 19.41 34.60 -18.37
C PHE A 205 18.20 34.66 -19.30
N ALA A 206 17.59 33.51 -19.55
CA ALA A 206 16.38 33.41 -20.36
C ALA A 206 15.19 34.06 -19.64
N SER A 207 14.47 34.96 -20.31
CA SER A 207 13.22 35.52 -19.77
C SER A 207 12.14 34.44 -19.68
N LYS A 208 11.48 34.32 -18.53
CA LYS A 208 10.39 33.35 -18.30
C LYS A 208 9.03 34.04 -18.25
N THR A 209 7.99 33.26 -18.53
CA THR A 209 6.62 33.75 -18.36
C THR A 209 6.21 33.61 -16.89
N VAL A 210 5.26 34.44 -16.44
CA VAL A 210 4.71 34.39 -15.07
C VAL A 210 4.18 32.98 -14.72
N ALA A 211 3.60 32.27 -15.69
CA ALA A 211 3.11 30.91 -15.49
C ALA A 211 4.25 29.93 -15.16
N VAL A 212 5.38 30.05 -15.85
CA VAL A 212 6.58 29.22 -15.62
C VAL A 212 7.19 29.52 -14.25
N GLU A 213 7.25 30.79 -13.86
CA GLU A 213 7.74 31.19 -12.54
C GLU A 213 6.87 30.67 -11.40
N LEU A 214 5.54 30.68 -11.58
CA LEU A 214 4.59 30.14 -10.60
C LEU A 214 4.74 28.62 -10.44
N ILE A 215 4.94 27.89 -11.54
CA ILE A 215 5.20 26.45 -11.53
C ILE A 215 6.50 26.17 -10.75
N ASN A 216 7.57 26.91 -11.03
CA ASN A 216 8.84 26.78 -10.33
C ASN A 216 8.71 27.06 -8.82
N TYR A 217 7.95 28.09 -8.43
CA TYR A 217 7.69 28.37 -7.02
C TYR A 217 6.94 27.22 -6.31
N PHE A 218 5.94 26.64 -6.98
CA PHE A 218 5.21 25.49 -6.46
C PHE A 218 6.10 24.25 -6.35
N GLU A 219 6.96 24.01 -7.35
CA GLU A 219 7.95 22.93 -7.35
C GLU A 219 8.86 23.02 -6.11
N VAL A 220 9.40 24.20 -5.80
CA VAL A 220 10.25 24.41 -4.63
C VAL A 220 9.53 24.07 -3.32
N ILE A 221 8.26 24.42 -3.19
CA ILE A 221 7.47 24.09 -1.98
C ILE A 221 7.31 22.57 -1.84
N VAL A 222 6.98 21.89 -2.94
CA VAL A 222 6.82 20.43 -2.97
C VAL A 222 8.15 19.75 -2.63
N GLU A 223 9.26 20.24 -3.19
CA GLU A 223 10.60 19.72 -2.93
C GLU A 223 10.98 19.84 -1.45
N LEU A 224 10.70 20.99 -0.82
CA LEU A 224 10.96 21.18 0.62
C LEU A 224 10.16 20.20 1.49
N CYS A 225 8.90 19.96 1.14
CA CYS A 225 8.05 18.99 1.83
C CYS A 225 8.57 17.56 1.65
N GLU A 226 8.99 17.21 0.44
CA GLU A 226 9.62 15.94 0.13
C GLU A 226 10.91 15.73 0.94
N TRP A 227 11.81 16.71 0.94
CA TRP A 227 13.05 16.66 1.72
C TRP A 227 12.78 16.42 3.21
N ALA A 228 11.81 17.13 3.78
CA ALA A 228 11.43 16.93 5.18
C ALA A 228 10.93 15.50 5.44
N PHE A 229 10.12 14.95 4.54
CA PHE A 229 9.62 13.58 4.65
C PHE A 229 10.75 12.53 4.49
N LEU A 230 11.64 12.71 3.51
CA LEU A 230 12.76 11.80 3.26
C LEU A 230 13.76 11.79 4.42
N LEU A 231 14.08 12.95 5.00
CA LEU A 231 14.92 13.04 6.19
C LEU A 231 14.26 12.35 7.39
N THR A 232 12.96 12.59 7.60
CA THR A 232 12.20 11.91 8.67
C THR A 232 12.22 10.40 8.48
N THR A 233 12.02 9.94 7.25
CA THR A 233 12.10 8.52 6.87
C THR A 233 13.48 7.93 7.13
N LEU A 234 14.55 8.64 6.76
CA LEU A 234 15.94 8.21 6.98
C LEU A 234 16.23 8.01 8.46
N PHE A 235 15.93 9.00 9.30
CA PHE A 235 16.16 8.90 10.75
C PHE A 235 15.29 7.82 11.38
N TRP A 236 14.02 7.74 10.96
CA TRP A 236 13.10 6.75 11.49
C TRP A 236 13.52 5.33 11.15
N LEU A 237 13.87 5.05 9.89
CA LEU A 237 14.34 3.72 9.46
C LEU A 237 15.65 3.35 10.13
N ARG A 238 16.63 4.26 10.21
CA ARG A 238 17.90 3.97 10.91
C ARG A 238 17.70 3.59 12.37
N ARG A 239 16.75 4.23 13.06
CA ARG A 239 16.45 3.95 14.47
C ARG A 239 15.61 2.70 14.66
N ASN A 240 14.66 2.43 13.77
CA ASN A 240 13.60 1.44 13.99
C ASN A 240 13.67 0.19 13.12
N ALA A 241 14.54 0.14 12.11
CA ALA A 241 14.60 -0.99 11.17
C ALA A 241 14.86 -2.35 11.87
N GLN A 242 15.60 -2.36 12.97
CA GLN A 242 15.86 -3.57 13.76
C GLN A 242 14.65 -4.12 14.51
N PHE A 243 13.62 -3.30 14.73
CA PHE A 243 12.39 -3.68 15.44
C PHE A 243 11.24 -4.06 14.49
N LEU A 244 11.47 -3.96 13.17
CA LEU A 244 10.49 -4.35 12.17
C LEU A 244 10.42 -5.88 12.06
N PRO A 245 9.22 -6.47 11.85
CA PRO A 245 9.04 -7.90 11.69
C PRO A 245 9.48 -8.36 10.29
N LEU A 246 10.78 -8.23 10.00
CA LEU A 246 11.36 -8.51 8.68
C LEU A 246 11.88 -9.96 8.63
N SER A 247 11.66 -10.62 7.49
CA SER A 247 12.18 -11.94 7.12
C SER A 247 13.28 -11.87 6.06
#